data_AF-A0A2E5RJN9-F1
#
_entry.id   AF-A0A2E5RJN9-F1
#
_cell.length_a   1.000
_cell.length_b   1.000
_cell.length_c   1.000
_cell.angle_alpha   90.00
_cell.angle_beta   90.00
_cell.angle_gamma   90.00
#
_symmetry.space_group_name_H-M   'P 1'
#
loop_
_entity.id
_entity.type
_entity.pdbx_description
1 polymer ?
#
loop_
_entity_poly.entity_id
_entity_poly.type
_entity_poly.pdbx_seq_one_letter_code
_entity_poly.pdbx_strand_id
1 'polypeptide(L)'
;MRILTLLFFFFNLSFCKCQDSTLHESKTILPRVGISFQKNFLYEVGIDYNYNFVSFTLDTNFIEDGTRKTDSIVYPLLIIGSLSYYCSYEAPLKQNINLHLFKIGCDLSNYRPSQHAFGIELNYIKNKDDYTFGVTPKFGMEFLVFNFYYGYRIYGKNTFKDYLKSHQFSITFKLAPKYWKNKIVASQKKNEIFRLLRAESQIKENQRD
;
A
#
# COMPACT_ATOMS: atom_id res chain seq x y z
N MET A 1 21.19 -11.63 0.85
CA MET A 1 20.05 -12.43 0.33
C MET A 1 19.22 -13.13 1.40
N ARG A 2 19.80 -13.81 2.40
CA ARG A 2 19.04 -14.66 3.35
C ARG A 2 18.02 -13.93 4.25
N ILE A 3 18.26 -12.67 4.63
CA ILE A 3 17.34 -11.87 5.45
C ILE A 3 16.07 -11.49 4.68
N LEU A 4 16.18 -11.23 3.38
CA LEU A 4 15.05 -10.92 2.51
C LEU A 4 14.11 -12.13 2.39
N THR A 5 14.69 -13.33 2.30
CA THR A 5 13.96 -14.61 2.26
C THR A 5 13.25 -14.89 3.58
N LEU A 6 13.87 -14.56 4.71
CA LEU A 6 13.27 -14.75 6.05
C LEU A 6 12.07 -13.83 6.27
N LEU A 7 12.16 -12.56 5.85
CA LEU A 7 11.02 -11.63 5.86
C LEU A 7 9.92 -12.13 4.91
N PHE A 8 10.27 -12.62 3.72
CA PHE A 8 9.31 -13.22 2.80
C PHE A 8 8.59 -14.43 3.41
N PHE A 9 9.29 -15.24 4.22
CA PHE A 9 8.73 -16.43 4.86
C PHE A 9 7.74 -16.07 5.99
N PHE A 10 8.09 -15.11 6.86
CA PHE A 10 7.19 -14.66 7.93
C PHE A 10 5.93 -13.95 7.41
N PHE A 11 6.01 -13.22 6.30
CA PHE A 11 4.82 -12.59 5.69
C PHE A 11 3.92 -13.56 4.91
N ASN A 12 4.47 -14.65 4.35
CA ASN A 12 3.66 -15.67 3.65
C ASN A 12 2.87 -16.59 4.61
N LEU A 13 3.24 -16.65 5.89
CA LEU A 13 2.55 -17.48 6.89
C LEU A 13 1.17 -16.96 7.31
N SER A 14 0.77 -15.76 6.89
CA SER A 14 -0.54 -15.17 7.27
C SER A 14 -1.66 -15.37 6.23
N PHE A 15 -1.37 -15.94 5.05
CA PHE A 15 -2.42 -16.32 4.10
C PHE A 15 -2.91 -17.72 4.43
N CYS A 16 -3.72 -17.82 5.48
CA CYS A 16 -4.56 -18.98 5.71
C CYS A 16 -5.43 -19.15 4.45
N LYS A 17 -5.33 -20.31 3.79
CA LYS A 17 -6.09 -20.66 2.59
C LYS A 17 -7.59 -20.56 2.87
N CYS A 18 -8.20 -19.43 2.54
CA CYS A 18 -9.64 -19.36 2.37
C CYS A 18 -9.94 -19.95 0.99
N GLN A 19 -10.60 -21.10 0.98
CA GLN A 19 -10.59 -22.04 -0.15
C GLN A 19 -11.43 -21.60 -1.37
N ASP A 20 -12.09 -20.44 -1.32
CA ASP A 20 -12.98 -19.94 -2.38
C ASP A 20 -12.71 -18.48 -2.84
N SER A 21 -11.52 -17.91 -2.59
CA SER A 21 -11.20 -16.55 -3.05
C SER A 21 -10.39 -16.53 -4.35
N THR A 22 -10.90 -15.88 -5.40
CA THR A 22 -10.11 -15.51 -6.58
C THR A 22 -9.13 -14.39 -6.20
N LEU A 23 -7.85 -14.74 -6.04
CA LEU A 23 -6.78 -13.78 -5.78
C LEU A 23 -6.37 -13.10 -7.08
N HIS A 24 -6.67 -11.81 -7.23
CA HIS A 24 -6.16 -11.01 -8.34
C HIS A 24 -4.89 -10.28 -7.93
N GLU A 25 -3.80 -10.53 -8.66
CA GLU A 25 -2.49 -9.96 -8.38
C GLU A 25 -2.08 -8.94 -9.43
N SER A 26 -1.45 -7.85 -9.01
CA SER A 26 -0.81 -6.92 -9.94
C SER A 26 0.52 -6.40 -9.39
N LYS A 27 1.52 -6.33 -10.27
CA LYS A 27 2.88 -5.85 -9.98
C LYS A 27 3.10 -4.54 -10.70
N THR A 28 3.62 -3.52 -10.04
CA THR A 28 3.88 -2.20 -10.67
C THR A 28 5.09 -1.54 -10.04
N ILE A 29 5.93 -0.93 -10.87
CA ILE A 29 7.02 -0.05 -10.43
C ILE A 29 6.52 1.39 -10.47
N LEU A 30 6.66 2.11 -9.37
CA LEU A 30 6.14 3.45 -9.16
C LEU A 30 7.27 4.40 -8.74
N PRO A 31 7.33 5.64 -9.26
CA PRO A 31 8.14 6.67 -8.65
C PRO A 31 7.60 6.97 -7.26
N ARG A 32 8.52 7.11 -6.30
CA ARG A 32 8.23 7.48 -4.93
C ARG A 32 8.84 8.84 -4.66
N VAL A 33 8.01 9.77 -4.19
CA VAL A 33 8.48 11.07 -3.70
C VAL A 33 7.87 11.31 -2.33
N GLY A 34 8.57 12.01 -1.46
CA GLY A 34 8.07 12.21 -0.11
C GLY A 34 8.72 13.36 0.61
N ILE A 35 8.17 13.66 1.78
CA ILE A 35 8.71 14.62 2.73
C ILE A 35 8.71 13.95 4.10
N SER A 36 9.85 14.01 4.77
CA SER A 36 10.07 13.49 6.11
C SER A 36 10.27 14.66 7.07
N PHE A 37 9.51 14.65 8.16
CA PHE A 37 9.49 15.64 9.22
C PHE A 37 10.08 14.99 10.47
N GLN A 38 11.25 15.48 10.87
CA GLN A 38 11.94 15.04 12.09
C GLN A 38 12.44 16.28 12.84
N LYS A 39 13.73 16.31 13.22
CA LYS A 39 14.41 17.58 13.58
C LYS A 39 14.51 18.55 12.39
N ASN A 40 14.66 17.98 11.19
CA ASN A 40 14.77 18.73 9.93
C ASN A 40 13.70 18.23 8.96
N PHE A 41 13.36 19.06 7.98
CA PHE A 41 12.57 18.65 6.82
C PHE A 41 13.53 18.04 5.80
N LEU A 42 13.25 16.81 5.40
CA LEU A 42 13.99 16.11 4.37
C LEU A 42 13.04 15.83 3.20
N TYR A 43 13.52 15.96 1.98
CA TYR A 43 12.79 15.44 0.83
C TYR A 43 13.24 14.00 0.57
N GLU A 44 12.34 13.17 0.05
CA GLU A 44 12.58 11.79 -0.34
C GLU A 44 12.34 11.64 -1.85
N VAL A 45 13.24 10.94 -2.54
CA VAL A 45 13.05 10.50 -3.93
C VAL A 45 13.47 9.04 -4.06
N GLY A 46 12.71 8.24 -4.78
CA GLY A 46 12.97 6.81 -4.89
C GLY A 46 12.07 6.08 -5.86
N ILE A 47 12.13 4.76 -5.79
CA ILE A 47 11.38 3.83 -6.62
C ILE A 47 10.72 2.81 -5.70
N ASP A 48 9.45 2.52 -5.95
CA ASP A 48 8.64 1.56 -5.20
C ASP A 48 8.15 0.44 -6.13
N TYR A 49 8.46 -0.80 -5.77
CA TYR A 49 7.92 -2.00 -6.38
C TYR A 49 6.72 -2.48 -5.57
N ASN A 50 5.54 -2.20 -6.08
CA ASN A 50 4.28 -2.45 -5.41
C ASN A 50 3.59 -3.70 -5.97
N TYR A 51 3.23 -4.61 -5.08
CA TYR A 51 2.48 -5.84 -5.33
C TYR A 51 1.10 -5.72 -4.68
N ASN A 52 0.07 -5.48 -5.48
CA ASN A 52 -1.31 -5.42 -4.99
C ASN A 52 -1.96 -6.78 -5.11
N PHE A 53 -2.69 -7.17 -4.08
CA PHE A 53 -3.53 -8.35 -4.06
C PHE A 53 -4.95 -7.96 -3.69
N VAL A 54 -5.90 -8.47 -4.46
CA VAL A 54 -7.33 -8.29 -4.24
C VAL A 54 -7.93 -9.66 -3.98
N SER A 55 -8.52 -9.83 -2.80
CA SER A 55 -9.29 -11.02 -2.47
C SER A 55 -10.78 -10.67 -2.45
N PHE A 56 -11.56 -11.51 -3.12
CA PHE A 56 -13.01 -11.51 -3.03
C PHE A 56 -13.41 -12.71 -2.17
N THR A 57 -14.01 -12.44 -1.01
CA THR A 57 -14.69 -13.50 -0.26
C THR A 57 -16.17 -13.46 -0.63
N LEU A 58 -16.63 -14.52 -1.30
CA LEU A 58 -18.05 -14.79 -1.51
C LEU A 58 -18.52 -15.63 -0.33
N ASP A 59 -19.35 -15.04 0.53
CA ASP A 59 -20.04 -15.79 1.57
C ASP A 59 -21.35 -16.32 0.97
N THR A 60 -21.40 -17.61 0.64
CA THR A 60 -22.56 -18.27 0.06
C THR A 60 -23.29 -19.07 1.13
N ASN A 61 -24.21 -18.43 1.86
CA ASN A 61 -25.21 -19.16 2.65
C ASN A 61 -26.52 -19.19 1.86
N PHE A 62 -26.85 -20.36 1.29
CA PHE A 62 -28.10 -20.61 0.55
C PHE A 62 -29.06 -21.45 1.40
N ILE A 63 -30.31 -20.99 1.55
CA ILE A 63 -31.46 -21.80 2.02
C ILE A 63 -32.18 -22.41 0.84
N GLU A 64 -32.37 -23.71 0.91
CA GLU A 64 -33.35 -24.46 0.13
C GLU A 64 -34.18 -25.25 1.16
N ASP A 65 -35.50 -25.29 0.98
CA ASP A 65 -36.48 -26.07 1.78
C ASP A 65 -36.76 -25.66 3.25
N GLY A 66 -37.15 -24.39 3.47
CA GLY A 66 -38.02 -24.03 4.61
C GLY A 66 -37.42 -24.05 6.03
N THR A 67 -36.12 -24.31 6.19
CA THR A 67 -35.38 -24.19 7.47
C THR A 67 -34.49 -22.97 7.42
N ARG A 68 -34.53 -22.06 8.41
CA ARG A 68 -33.71 -20.83 8.48
C ARG A 68 -32.22 -21.11 8.11
N LYS A 69 -31.75 -20.62 6.96
CA LYS A 69 -30.32 -20.43 6.65
C LYS A 69 -30.08 -18.95 6.26
N THR A 70 -30.36 -18.02 7.17
CA THR A 70 -29.97 -16.59 7.12
C THR A 70 -29.68 -16.00 5.73
N ASP A 71 -30.64 -15.23 5.21
CA ASP A 71 -30.44 -14.30 4.10
C ASP A 71 -29.26 -13.36 4.39
N SER A 72 -28.06 -13.79 4.00
CA SER A 72 -26.85 -12.98 4.07
C SER A 72 -26.89 -12.00 2.90
N ILE A 73 -27.15 -10.73 3.20
CA ILE A 73 -26.84 -9.62 2.29
C ILE A 73 -25.36 -9.78 1.92
N VAL A 74 -25.10 -10.14 0.66
CA VAL A 74 -23.77 -10.32 0.11
C VAL A 74 -23.08 -8.95 0.12
N TYR A 75 -22.31 -8.66 1.15
CA TYR A 75 -21.29 -7.63 1.08
C TYR A 75 -20.02 -8.32 0.59
N PRO A 76 -19.61 -8.15 -0.69
CA PRO A 76 -18.29 -8.59 -1.10
C PRO A 76 -17.29 -7.84 -0.23
N LEU A 77 -16.69 -8.53 0.74
CA LEU A 77 -15.62 -7.95 1.53
C LEU A 77 -14.40 -7.89 0.63
N LEU A 78 -14.28 -6.76 -0.05
CA LEU A 78 -13.17 -6.47 -0.94
C LEU A 78 -11.95 -6.11 -0.08
N ILE A 79 -11.17 -7.12 0.27
CA ILE A 79 -9.88 -6.92 0.92
C ILE A 79 -8.88 -6.63 -0.18
N ILE A 80 -8.49 -5.36 -0.28
CA ILE A 80 -7.37 -4.92 -1.12
C ILE A 80 -6.20 -4.68 -0.18
N GLY A 81 -5.12 -5.42 -0.37
CA GLY A 81 -3.86 -5.16 0.30
C GLY A 81 -2.74 -4.90 -0.70
N SER A 82 -1.65 -4.31 -0.23
CA SER A 82 -0.44 -4.17 -1.01
C SER A 82 0.81 -4.46 -0.20
N LEU A 83 1.80 -5.06 -0.85
CA LEU A 83 3.14 -5.23 -0.34
C LEU A 83 4.08 -4.41 -1.24
N SER A 84 4.81 -3.49 -0.64
CA SER A 84 5.63 -2.50 -1.35
C SER A 84 7.08 -2.66 -0.93
N TYR A 85 7.99 -2.89 -1.88
CA TYR A 85 9.43 -2.87 -1.64
C TYR A 85 10.02 -1.66 -2.32
N TYR A 86 10.71 -0.79 -1.58
CA TYR A 86 11.24 0.44 -2.16
C TYR A 86 12.70 0.66 -1.78
N CYS A 87 13.36 1.41 -2.65
CA CYS A 87 14.62 2.07 -2.34
C CYS A 87 14.45 3.57 -2.55
N SER A 88 14.98 4.37 -1.63
CA SER A 88 14.88 5.82 -1.72
C SER A 88 16.09 6.52 -1.13
N TYR A 89 16.21 7.79 -1.48
CA TYR A 89 17.23 8.70 -1.01
C TYR A 89 16.54 9.89 -0.34
N GLU A 90 16.99 10.24 0.87
CA GLU A 90 16.58 11.47 1.55
C GLU A 90 17.74 12.43 1.74
N ALA A 91 17.45 13.71 1.60
CA ALA A 91 18.37 14.80 1.90
C ALA A 91 17.64 16.00 2.51
N PRO A 92 18.34 16.83 3.31
CA PRO A 92 17.76 18.00 3.95
C PRO A 92 17.37 19.05 2.92
N LEU A 93 16.23 19.70 3.16
CA LEU A 93 15.80 20.86 2.40
C LEU A 93 16.67 22.11 2.69
N LYS A 94 17.33 22.15 3.86
CA LYS A 94 18.25 23.23 4.22
C LYS A 94 19.68 22.89 3.79
N GLN A 95 20.29 23.76 2.99
CA GLN A 95 21.63 23.57 2.39
C GLN A 95 22.78 23.44 3.40
N ASN A 96 22.65 23.98 4.62
CA ASN A 96 23.73 23.99 5.61
C ASN A 96 23.92 22.65 6.36
N ILE A 97 23.13 21.64 6.04
CA ILE A 97 23.18 20.33 6.68
C ILE A 97 23.68 19.32 5.64
N ASN A 98 24.86 18.76 5.85
CA ASN A 98 25.40 17.71 4.97
C ASN A 98 25.00 16.35 5.52
N LEU A 99 23.77 15.94 5.25
CA LEU A 99 23.18 14.72 5.78
C LEU A 99 22.44 13.99 4.67
N HIS A 100 22.79 12.75 4.44
CA HIS A 100 22.28 11.98 3.31
C HIS A 100 21.86 10.60 3.82
N LEU A 101 20.65 10.17 3.44
CA LEU A 101 20.12 8.88 3.85
C LEU A 101 19.79 8.07 2.60
N PHE A 102 20.26 6.84 2.57
CA PHE A 102 19.85 5.83 1.60
C PHE A 102 19.00 4.80 2.32
N LYS A 103 17.84 4.51 1.75
CA LYS A 103 16.81 3.70 2.37
C LYS A 103 16.49 2.49 1.51
N ILE A 104 16.27 1.37 2.17
CA ILE A 104 15.62 0.20 1.59
C ILE A 104 14.53 -0.20 2.58
N GLY A 105 13.29 -0.33 2.11
CA GLY A 105 12.18 -0.63 2.99
C GLY A 105 11.14 -1.54 2.38
N CYS A 106 10.28 -2.04 3.26
CA CYS A 106 9.13 -2.86 2.95
C CYS A 106 7.92 -2.28 3.69
N ASP A 107 6.83 -1.99 2.98
CA ASP A 107 5.55 -1.57 3.55
C ASP A 107 4.47 -2.59 3.18
N LEU A 108 3.73 -3.09 4.17
CA LEU A 108 2.49 -3.84 4.01
C LEU A 108 1.32 -2.90 4.32
N SER A 109 0.31 -2.86 3.44
CA SER A 109 -0.86 -2.00 3.64
C SER A 109 -2.17 -2.71 3.32
N ASN A 110 -3.23 -2.28 3.99
CA ASN A 110 -4.61 -2.72 3.76
C ASN A 110 -5.46 -1.50 3.41
N TYR A 111 -6.20 -1.56 2.32
CA TYR A 111 -7.00 -0.42 1.82
C TYR A 111 -8.41 -0.37 2.42
N ARG A 112 -8.94 -1.48 2.96
CA ARG A 112 -10.25 -1.57 3.63
C ARG A 112 -10.32 -2.78 4.58
N PRO A 113 -11.12 -2.72 5.67
CA PRO A 113 -11.91 -1.58 6.14
C PRO A 113 -11.08 -0.50 6.86
N SER A 114 -9.85 -0.83 7.24
CA SER A 114 -8.95 0.04 8.00
C SER A 114 -7.72 0.36 7.16
N GLN A 115 -7.55 1.64 6.80
CA GLN A 115 -6.44 2.15 5.98
C GLN A 115 -5.14 2.18 6.78
N HIS A 116 -4.60 1.01 7.12
CA HIS A 116 -3.37 0.89 7.89
C HIS A 116 -2.23 0.42 7.00
N ALA A 117 -1.05 0.96 7.27
CA ALA A 117 0.20 0.53 6.69
C ALA A 117 1.21 0.24 7.79
N PHE A 118 1.93 -0.86 7.69
CA PHE A 118 3.03 -1.22 8.57
C PHE A 118 4.26 -1.43 7.72
N GLY A 119 5.43 -1.01 8.19
CA GLY A 119 6.63 -1.16 7.41
C GLY A 119 7.89 -1.16 8.24
N ILE A 120 8.98 -1.48 7.58
CA ILE A 120 10.32 -1.43 8.15
C ILE A 120 11.28 -0.84 7.13
N GLU A 121 12.12 0.09 7.58
CA GLU A 121 13.18 0.70 6.75
C GLU A 121 14.55 0.37 7.32
N LEU A 122 15.47 -0.06 6.45
CA LEU A 122 16.89 -0.02 6.69
C LEU A 122 17.45 1.28 6.11
N ASN A 123 18.22 2.00 6.91
CA ASN A 123 18.75 3.31 6.59
C ASN A 123 20.27 3.25 6.66
N TYR A 124 20.96 3.65 5.60
CA TYR A 124 22.36 4.04 5.64
C TYR A 124 22.41 5.58 5.71
N ILE A 125 22.98 6.11 6.78
CA ILE A 125 22.96 7.53 7.10
C ILE A 125 24.41 8.01 7.06
N LYS A 126 24.67 9.01 6.22
CA LYS A 126 25.99 9.64 6.06
C LYS A 126 25.91 11.12 6.43
N ASN A 127 26.85 11.58 7.26
CA ASN A 127 26.99 12.99 7.63
C ASN A 127 28.45 13.40 7.54
N LYS A 128 28.81 14.19 6.52
CA LYS A 128 30.21 14.55 6.18
C LYS A 128 31.15 13.35 6.17
N ASP A 129 31.82 13.11 7.30
CA ASP A 129 32.88 12.11 7.49
C ASP A 129 32.45 10.91 8.36
N ASP A 130 31.25 10.94 8.95
CA ASP A 130 30.71 9.82 9.74
C ASP A 130 29.54 9.14 9.02
N TYR A 131 29.33 7.87 9.34
CA TYR A 131 28.19 7.10 8.89
C TYR A 131 27.64 6.19 9.98
N THR A 132 26.36 5.85 9.85
CA THR A 132 25.71 4.84 10.67
C THR A 132 24.63 4.11 9.88
N PHE A 133 24.21 2.97 10.41
CA PHE A 133 23.04 2.25 9.96
C PHE A 133 21.91 2.46 10.96
N GLY A 134 20.67 2.44 10.48
CA GLY A 134 19.50 2.52 11.34
C GLY A 134 18.36 1.66 10.84
N VAL A 135 17.56 1.16 11.76
CA VAL A 135 16.33 0.43 11.47
C VAL A 135 15.16 1.27 11.94
N THR A 136 14.16 1.45 11.08
CA THR A 136 12.97 2.25 11.38
C THR A 136 11.73 1.39 11.16
N PRO A 137 11.20 0.71 12.19
CA PRO A 137 9.82 0.27 12.16
C PRO A 137 8.90 1.48 11.97
N LYS A 138 7.87 1.31 11.14
CA LYS A 138 6.88 2.33 10.82
C LYS A 138 5.48 1.76 10.92
N PHE A 139 4.56 2.61 11.33
CA PHE A 139 3.13 2.42 11.15
C PHE A 139 2.55 3.67 10.50
N GLY A 140 1.44 3.53 9.81
CA GLY A 140 0.92 4.61 9.01
C GLY A 140 -0.48 4.35 8.51
N MET A 141 -0.93 5.30 7.70
CA MET A 141 -2.19 5.25 6.99
C MET A 141 -1.96 5.50 5.51
N GLU A 142 -2.50 4.61 4.68
CA GLU A 142 -2.47 4.75 3.23
C GLU A 142 -3.80 5.35 2.75
N PHE A 143 -3.71 6.56 2.21
CA PHE A 143 -4.75 7.18 1.43
C PHE A 143 -4.42 7.01 -0.05
N LEU A 144 -5.44 7.00 -0.90
CA LEU A 144 -5.38 6.73 -2.34
C LEU A 144 -4.04 6.98 -3.06
N VAL A 145 -3.44 8.17 -2.88
CA VAL A 145 -2.14 8.53 -3.48
C VAL A 145 -1.09 9.02 -2.46
N PHE A 146 -1.44 9.08 -1.17
CA PHE A 146 -0.60 9.61 -0.10
C PHE A 146 -0.53 8.63 1.05
N ASN A 147 0.68 8.35 1.55
CA ASN A 147 0.87 7.54 2.74
C ASN A 147 1.47 8.41 3.83
N PHE A 148 0.81 8.44 4.97
CA PHE A 148 1.31 9.07 6.18
C PHE A 148 1.92 7.98 7.05
N TYR A 149 3.19 8.11 7.39
CA TYR A 149 3.85 7.20 8.31
C TYR A 149 4.37 7.95 9.53
N TYR A 150 4.26 7.30 10.67
CA TYR A 150 5.12 7.53 11.80
C TYR A 150 6.15 6.39 11.87
N GLY A 151 7.40 6.73 12.17
CA GLY A 151 8.50 5.79 12.34
C GLY A 151 9.31 6.09 13.60
N TYR A 152 9.86 5.04 14.20
CA TYR A 152 10.82 5.17 15.29
C TYR A 152 12.17 4.59 14.86
N ARG A 153 13.17 5.46 14.68
CA ARG A 153 14.49 5.11 14.20
C ARG A 153 15.41 4.68 15.35
N ILE A 154 15.90 3.46 15.23
CA ILE A 154 16.93 2.86 16.07
C ILE A 154 18.26 3.00 15.33
N TYR A 155 19.23 3.67 15.94
CA TYR A 155 20.52 3.96 15.34
C TYR A 155 21.59 2.99 15.84
N GLY A 156 22.52 2.62 14.96
CA GLY A 156 23.75 1.93 15.38
C GLY A 156 24.68 2.85 16.18
N LYS A 157 24.69 4.15 15.88
CA LYS A 157 25.45 5.18 16.62
C LYS A 157 24.52 6.27 17.17
N ASN A 158 24.55 6.50 18.48
CA ASN A 158 23.70 7.49 19.13
C ASN A 158 23.98 8.95 18.71
N THR A 159 25.18 9.26 18.21
CA THR A 159 25.56 10.60 17.71
C THR A 159 24.63 11.12 16.61
N PHE A 160 24.00 10.22 15.84
CA PHE A 160 23.06 10.60 14.78
C PHE A 160 21.68 11.04 15.30
N LYS A 161 21.35 10.76 16.57
CA LYS A 161 20.10 11.24 17.19
C LYS A 161 20.05 12.76 17.28
N ASP A 162 21.20 13.41 17.38
CA ASP A 162 21.29 14.87 17.46
C ASP A 162 20.97 15.55 16.12
N TYR A 163 21.15 14.83 15.00
CA TYR A 163 20.87 15.35 13.66
C TYR A 163 19.45 15.02 13.18
N LEU A 164 18.97 13.80 13.48
CA LEU A 164 17.73 13.27 12.90
C LEU A 164 16.60 13.03 13.90
N LYS A 165 16.86 12.90 15.21
CA LYS A 165 15.89 12.43 16.22
C LYS A 165 15.28 11.05 15.89
N SER A 166 14.91 10.30 16.92
CA SER A 166 14.36 8.96 16.72
C SER A 166 12.94 8.97 16.13
N HIS A 167 12.13 9.99 16.40
CA HIS A 167 10.78 10.05 15.87
C HIS A 167 10.77 10.69 14.48
N GLN A 168 10.13 10.01 13.54
CA GLN A 168 9.96 10.45 12.16
C GLN A 168 8.49 10.46 11.80
N PHE A 169 8.02 11.56 11.22
CA PHE A 169 6.77 11.58 10.46
C PHE A 169 7.14 11.69 8.98
N SER A 170 6.42 11.02 8.10
CA SER A 170 6.68 11.14 6.66
C SER A 170 5.39 11.05 5.86
N ILE A 171 5.35 11.83 4.79
CA ILE A 171 4.28 11.78 3.79
C ILE A 171 4.95 11.35 2.50
N THR A 172 4.53 10.22 1.95
CA THR A 172 5.06 9.71 0.68
C THR A 172 3.95 9.57 -0.34
N PHE A 173 4.29 9.83 -1.58
CA PHE A 173 3.42 9.85 -2.72
C PHE A 173 3.90 8.79 -3.70
N LYS A 174 2.98 7.93 -4.12
CA LYS A 174 3.22 6.90 -5.15
C LYS A 174 2.59 7.37 -6.44
N LEU A 175 3.40 7.75 -7.42
CA LEU A 175 2.90 8.25 -8.70
C LEU A 175 2.45 7.08 -9.59
N ALA A 176 1.24 6.57 -9.38
CA ALA A 176 0.67 5.52 -10.21
C ALA A 176 0.22 6.05 -11.58
N PRO A 177 0.86 5.64 -12.70
CA PRO A 177 0.48 6.07 -14.05
C PRO A 177 -0.97 5.69 -14.41
N LYS A 178 -1.49 4.63 -13.77
CA LYS A 178 -2.78 4.03 -14.08
C LYS A 178 -3.99 4.81 -13.56
N TYR A 179 -3.87 5.66 -12.54
CA TYR A 179 -5.03 6.46 -12.08
C TYR A 179 -5.42 7.56 -13.09
N TRP A 180 -4.54 7.89 -14.03
CA TRP A 180 -4.83 8.85 -15.11
C TRP A 180 -5.43 8.17 -16.34
N LYS A 181 -5.04 6.92 -16.65
CA LYS A 181 -5.55 6.17 -17.82
C LYS A 181 -6.79 5.30 -17.52
N ASN A 182 -6.90 4.70 -16.34
CA ASN A 182 -7.98 3.73 -16.05
C ASN A 182 -9.32 4.38 -15.67
N LYS A 183 -9.38 5.67 -15.28
CA LYS A 183 -10.66 6.36 -15.09
C LYS A 183 -11.45 6.47 -16.40
N ILE A 184 -10.75 6.57 -17.54
CA ILE A 184 -11.38 6.62 -18.86
C ILE A 184 -11.94 5.24 -19.22
N VAL A 185 -11.16 4.16 -19.03
CA VAL A 185 -11.58 2.80 -19.42
C VAL A 185 -12.63 2.20 -18.49
N ALA A 186 -12.53 2.42 -17.17
CA ALA A 186 -13.53 1.92 -16.22
C ALA A 186 -14.86 2.68 -16.29
N SER A 187 -14.84 3.99 -16.59
CA SER A 187 -16.08 4.73 -16.87
C SER A 187 -16.72 4.31 -18.19
N GLN A 188 -15.92 4.00 -19.21
CA GLN A 188 -16.39 3.45 -20.48
C GLN A 188 -17.04 2.07 -20.32
N LYS A 189 -16.39 1.12 -19.64
CA LYS A 189 -16.97 -0.21 -19.38
C LYS A 189 -18.21 -0.17 -18.49
N LYS A 190 -18.24 0.72 -17.48
CA LYS A 190 -19.43 0.94 -16.66
C LYS A 190 -20.60 1.44 -17.52
N ASN A 191 -20.36 2.43 -18.38
CA ASN A 191 -21.39 2.95 -19.28
C ASN A 191 -21.88 1.91 -20.31
N GLU A 192 -21.01 1.01 -20.75
CA GLU A 192 -21.35 -0.08 -21.65
C GLU A 192 -22.25 -1.13 -20.98
N ILE A 193 -21.92 -1.54 -19.75
CA ILE A 193 -22.76 -2.47 -18.96
C ILE A 193 -24.14 -1.85 -18.67
N PHE A 194 -24.20 -0.56 -18.29
CA PHE A 194 -25.48 0.12 -18.08
C PHE A 194 -26.31 0.26 -19.36
N ARG A 195 -25.67 0.41 -20.52
CA ARG A 195 -26.37 0.40 -21.82
C ARG A 195 -26.97 -0.97 -22.12
N LEU A 196 -26.21 -2.05 -21.92
CA LEU A 196 -26.68 -3.41 -22.16
C LEU A 196 -27.87 -3.78 -21.25
N LEU A 197 -27.78 -3.47 -19.95
CA LEU A 197 -28.86 -3.72 -19.00
C LEU A 197 -30.14 -2.92 -19.33
N ARG A 198 -30.01 -1.69 -19.84
CA ARG A 198 -31.17 -0.89 -20.27
C ARG A 198 -31.81 -1.44 -21.53
N ALA A 199 -31.01 -1.93 -22.48
CA ALA A 199 -31.50 -2.55 -23.71
C ALA A 199 -32.26 -3.85 -23.43
N GLU A 200 -31.76 -4.71 -22.54
CA GLU A 200 -32.46 -5.93 -22.13
C GLU A 200 -33.81 -5.65 -21.45
N SER A 201 -33.89 -4.58 -20.64
CA SER A 201 -35.13 -4.19 -19.99
C SER A 201 -36.21 -3.78 -21.00
N GLN A 202 -35.85 -3.02 -22.04
CA GLN A 202 -36.78 -2.59 -23.09
C GLN A 202 -37.27 -3.76 -23.96
N ILE A 203 -36.40 -4.72 -24.26
CA ILE A 203 -36.80 -5.93 -25.00
C ILE A 203 -37.84 -6.73 -24.20
N LYS A 204 -37.65 -6.87 -22.89
CA LYS A 204 -38.60 -7.57 -22.01
C LYS A 204 -39.93 -6.84 -21.86
N GLU A 205 -39.95 -5.53 -21.98
CA GLU A 205 -41.16 -4.70 -21.90
C GLU A 205 -41.99 -4.83 -23.19
N ASN A 206 -41.34 -4.72 -24.36
CA ASN A 206 -42.00 -4.89 -25.66
C ASN A 206 -42.50 -6.33 -25.96
N GLN A 207 -42.04 -7.33 -25.20
CA GLN A 207 -42.53 -8.72 -25.30
C GLN A 207 -43.74 -9.00 -24.40
N ARG A 208 -44.14 -8.03 -23.55
CA ARG A 208 -45.31 -8.15 -22.66
C ARG A 208 -46.57 -7.51 -23.23
N ASP A 209 -46.44 -6.68 -24.26
CA ASP A 209 -47.53 -6.09 -25.05
C ASP A 209 -47.85 -6.94 -26.28
#